data_AF-A0A3B0JEN6-F1
#
_entry.id   AF-A0A3B0JEN6-F1
#
_cell.length_a   1.000
_cell.length_b   1.000
_cell.length_c   1.000
_cell.angle_alpha   90.00
_cell.angle_beta   90.00
_cell.angle_gamma   90.00
#
_symmetry.space_group_name_H-M   'P 1'
#
loop_
_entity.id
_entity.type
_entity.pdbx_description
1 polymer ?
#
loop_
_entity_poly.entity_id
_entity_poly.type
_entity_poly.pdbx_seq_one_letter_code
_entity_poly.pdbx_strand_id
1 'polypeptide(L)'
;MKSSIIIEASFLLICWTQAVSSHVFGYSEPNQRRWARHHGHCAGKTQSPIAITTSRTVPVHMPAVDMIGYHNLLPYPLKLLPGEFEVEGLHFHWGDKNNRGSEHVINDIRYTMEMHIVHRNKKYATIGEALNHPDGAAVLGFFFNLDEDEGQGLVTINRHLHLIADANQEASLNVTFSLSSLIAGVDVDKFYTYKGMYPPGGGICH
;
A
#
# COMPACT_ATOMS: atom_id res chain seq x y z
N MET A 1 -19.94 -24.53 -15.77
CA MET A 1 -20.49 -23.18 -16.03
C MET A 1 -19.34 -22.22 -15.76
N LYS A 2 -18.90 -21.46 -16.76
CA LYS A 2 -17.71 -20.61 -16.67
C LYS A 2 -18.07 -19.39 -15.81
N SER A 3 -17.53 -19.31 -14.61
CA SER A 3 -17.62 -18.12 -13.76
C SER A 3 -16.33 -17.35 -13.96
N SER A 4 -16.43 -16.22 -14.65
CA SER A 4 -15.34 -15.26 -14.78
C SER A 4 -15.15 -14.53 -13.45
N ILE A 5 -13.90 -14.48 -12.98
CA ILE A 5 -13.50 -13.70 -11.81
C ILE A 5 -13.54 -12.21 -12.18
N ILE A 6 -14.27 -11.42 -11.39
CA ILE A 6 -14.16 -9.97 -11.36
C ILE A 6 -13.30 -9.67 -10.14
N ILE A 7 -12.04 -9.30 -10.35
CA ILE A 7 -11.27 -8.65 -9.30
C ILE A 7 -11.80 -7.21 -9.24
N GLU A 8 -12.73 -6.93 -8.34
CA GLU A 8 -13.01 -5.54 -7.96
C GLU A 8 -11.86 -5.05 -7.07
N ALA A 9 -10.75 -4.71 -7.71
CA ALA A 9 -9.67 -3.99 -7.07
C ALA A 9 -9.89 -2.52 -7.33
N SER A 10 -10.41 -1.83 -6.31
CA SER A 10 -10.27 -0.39 -6.23
C SER A 10 -8.93 -0.12 -5.57
N PHE A 11 -7.97 0.45 -6.29
CA PHE A 11 -6.71 0.87 -5.67
C PHE A 11 -6.84 2.28 -5.08
N LEU A 12 -5.89 2.65 -4.23
CA LEU A 12 -5.89 3.93 -3.51
C LEU A 12 -4.61 4.69 -3.75
N LEU A 13 -4.70 5.94 -4.21
CA LEU A 13 -3.57 6.88 -4.32
C LEU A 13 -3.59 7.87 -3.14
N ILE A 14 -2.54 7.87 -2.31
CA ILE A 14 -2.39 8.71 -1.09
C ILE A 14 -1.38 9.85 -1.32
N CYS A 15 -1.75 11.10 -1.01
CA CYS A 15 -0.91 12.34 -1.08
C CYS A 15 -0.79 13.04 0.30
N TRP A 16 0.36 13.63 0.69
CA TRP A 16 0.84 13.67 2.10
C TRP A 16 0.93 15.03 2.86
N THR A 17 1.18 15.00 4.20
CA THR A 17 1.64 16.12 5.07
C THR A 17 2.34 15.70 6.40
N GLN A 18 3.60 16.12 6.67
CA GLN A 18 4.44 16.14 7.93
C GLN A 18 4.98 14.87 8.68
N ALA A 19 6.32 14.77 8.85
CA ALA A 19 7.08 13.61 9.40
C ALA A 19 7.77 13.85 10.77
N VAL A 20 7.75 12.85 11.66
CA VAL A 20 8.63 12.77 12.86
C VAL A 20 8.90 11.30 13.26
N SER A 21 10.14 10.99 13.66
CA SER A 21 10.61 9.67 14.15
C SER A 21 10.33 9.45 15.64
N SER A 22 9.93 8.23 16.06
CA SER A 22 9.94 7.83 17.48
C SER A 22 9.96 6.30 17.69
N HIS A 23 10.75 5.86 18.67
CA HIS A 23 11.18 4.47 18.94
C HIS A 23 10.20 3.60 19.77
N VAL A 24 8.92 3.97 19.86
CA VAL A 24 7.89 3.11 20.50
C VAL A 24 6.67 3.05 19.59
N PHE A 25 6.64 2.05 18.72
CA PHE A 25 5.56 1.80 17.77
C PHE A 25 5.15 0.33 17.85
N GLY A 26 3.85 0.05 17.93
CA GLY A 26 3.33 -1.30 18.08
C GLY A 26 1.83 -1.37 17.80
N TYR A 27 1.39 -2.43 17.13
CA TYR A 27 0.04 -2.55 16.56
C TYR A 27 -1.02 -3.11 17.52
N SER A 28 -0.74 -3.25 18.82
CA SER A 28 -1.82 -3.62 19.76
C SER A 28 -2.78 -2.46 19.97
N GLU A 29 -4.08 -2.74 20.14
CA GLU A 29 -5.10 -1.70 20.33
C GLU A 29 -4.73 -0.65 21.42
N PRO A 30 -4.16 -1.03 22.58
CA PRO A 30 -3.72 -0.05 23.58
C PRO A 30 -2.56 0.83 23.12
N ASN A 31 -1.68 0.32 22.26
CA ASN A 31 -0.55 1.07 21.72
C ASN A 31 -1.01 2.01 20.62
N GLN A 32 -1.91 1.56 19.74
CA GLN A 32 -2.49 2.38 18.67
C GLN A 32 -3.19 3.63 19.23
N ARG A 33 -4.03 3.46 20.27
CA ARG A 33 -4.71 4.58 20.96
C ARG A 33 -3.75 5.60 21.60
N ARG A 34 -2.49 5.21 21.83
CA ARG A 34 -1.45 6.09 22.41
C ARG A 34 -0.61 6.77 21.34
N TRP A 35 -0.76 6.40 20.06
CA TRP A 35 0.02 7.00 18.98
C TRP A 35 -0.18 8.51 18.91
N ALA A 36 -1.41 9.00 18.94
CA ALA A 36 -1.70 10.44 18.96
C ALA A 36 -1.03 11.20 20.14
N ARG A 37 -0.72 10.51 21.25
CA ARG A 37 -0.08 11.10 22.44
C ARG A 37 1.43 11.18 22.32
N HIS A 38 2.05 10.18 21.70
CA HIS A 38 3.52 10.07 21.59
C HIS A 38 4.05 10.50 20.23
N HIS A 39 3.18 10.57 19.22
CA HIS A 39 3.49 10.87 17.83
C HIS A 39 2.50 11.93 17.34
N GLY A 40 2.87 13.21 17.47
CA GLY A 40 1.96 14.33 17.17
C GLY A 40 1.37 14.32 15.76
N HIS A 41 2.04 13.69 14.79
CA HIS A 41 1.53 13.52 13.43
C HIS A 41 0.34 12.55 13.35
N CYS A 42 0.26 11.54 14.22
CA CYS A 42 -0.88 10.61 14.31
C CYS A 42 -2.16 11.27 14.88
N ALA A 43 -2.07 12.49 15.42
CA ALA A 43 -3.23 13.25 15.90
C ALA A 43 -3.84 14.18 14.83
N GLY A 44 -3.32 14.14 13.59
CA GLY A 44 -3.77 15.01 12.49
C GLY A 44 -5.17 14.70 12.00
N LYS A 45 -5.77 15.60 11.21
CA LYS A 45 -7.13 15.43 10.65
C LYS A 45 -7.16 14.65 9.32
N THR A 46 -6.01 14.35 8.75
CA THR A 46 -5.83 13.73 7.42
C THR A 46 -5.11 12.38 7.54
N GLN A 47 -5.43 11.61 8.58
CA GLN A 47 -4.85 10.28 8.75
C GLN A 47 -5.42 9.28 7.74
N SER A 48 -4.59 8.32 7.38
CA SER A 48 -5.00 7.04 6.80
C SER A 48 -5.04 6.00 7.93
N PRO A 49 -5.57 4.78 7.72
CA PRO A 49 -6.46 4.42 6.62
C PRO A 49 -7.83 5.06 6.81
N ILE A 50 -8.63 5.09 5.74
CA ILE A 50 -10.02 5.57 5.80
C ILE A 50 -11.02 4.47 5.42
N ALA A 51 -12.25 4.62 5.91
CA ALA A 51 -13.39 3.87 5.40
C ALA A 51 -13.98 4.62 4.19
N ILE A 52 -13.92 3.98 3.02
CA ILE A 52 -14.44 4.51 1.77
C ILE A 52 -15.86 4.02 1.62
N THR A 53 -16.81 4.95 1.64
CA THR A 53 -18.20 4.65 1.28
C THR A 53 -18.42 5.12 -0.14
N THR A 54 -18.67 4.19 -1.05
CA THR A 54 -18.85 4.47 -2.49
C THR A 54 -19.98 5.45 -2.78
N SER A 55 -21.06 5.44 -1.99
CA SER A 55 -22.15 6.43 -2.11
C SER A 55 -21.76 7.86 -1.69
N ARG A 56 -20.61 8.04 -1.04
CA ARG A 56 -20.06 9.34 -0.62
C ARG A 56 -18.88 9.78 -1.48
N THR A 57 -18.46 9.01 -2.48
CA THR A 57 -17.37 9.40 -3.38
C THR A 57 -17.86 10.38 -4.43
N VAL A 58 -16.94 11.21 -4.90
CA VAL A 58 -17.19 12.16 -6.00
C VAL A 58 -16.42 11.66 -7.20
N PRO A 59 -17.06 11.45 -8.38
CA PRO A 59 -16.35 11.08 -9.58
C PRO A 59 -15.46 12.27 -10.00
N VAL A 60 -14.18 11.99 -10.21
CA VAL A 60 -13.20 12.98 -10.66
C VAL A 60 -12.64 12.51 -11.99
N HIS A 61 -12.57 13.41 -12.96
CA HIS A 61 -11.82 13.16 -14.19
C HIS A 61 -10.34 13.34 -13.89
N MET A 62 -9.58 12.25 -13.92
CA MET A 62 -8.15 12.25 -13.68
C MET A 62 -7.41 11.67 -14.89
N PRO A 63 -6.17 12.10 -15.14
CA PRO A 63 -5.30 11.40 -16.09
C PRO A 63 -5.13 9.94 -15.66
N ALA A 64 -4.95 9.06 -16.65
CA ALA A 64 -4.64 7.66 -16.39
C ALA A 64 -3.36 7.55 -15.54
N VAL A 65 -3.35 6.56 -14.65
CA VAL A 65 -2.19 6.26 -13.82
C VAL A 65 -1.31 5.28 -14.58
N ASP A 66 -0.20 5.77 -15.16
CA ASP A 66 0.68 4.90 -15.93
C ASP A 66 1.74 4.26 -15.02
N MET A 67 1.69 2.92 -14.93
CA MET A 67 2.65 2.09 -14.18
C MET A 67 3.78 1.61 -15.11
N ILE A 68 4.75 2.48 -15.36
CA ILE A 68 5.84 2.21 -16.30
C ILE A 68 6.83 1.21 -15.71
N GLY A 69 7.11 0.14 -16.46
CA GLY A 69 8.09 -0.89 -16.10
C GLY A 69 7.54 -1.99 -15.18
N TYR A 70 6.29 -1.92 -14.73
CA TYR A 70 5.69 -2.89 -13.81
C TYR A 70 5.60 -4.32 -14.38
N HIS A 71 5.59 -4.46 -15.70
CA HIS A 71 5.65 -5.75 -16.40
C HIS A 71 7.06 -6.32 -16.53
N ASN A 72 8.08 -5.49 -16.33
CA ASN A 72 9.47 -5.94 -16.38
C ASN A 72 9.81 -6.70 -15.11
N LEU A 73 10.68 -7.70 -15.24
CA LEU A 73 11.25 -8.39 -14.09
C LEU A 73 12.12 -7.42 -13.29
N LEU A 74 11.96 -7.33 -11.97
CA LEU A 74 12.81 -6.49 -11.13
C LEU A 74 14.31 -6.77 -11.37
N PRO A 75 15.21 -5.76 -11.29
CA PRO A 75 15.04 -4.46 -10.62
C PRO A 75 14.95 -3.23 -11.56
N TYR A 76 14.45 -3.37 -12.80
CA TYR A 76 14.38 -2.22 -13.72
C TYR A 76 13.66 -1.01 -13.11
N PRO A 77 13.97 0.23 -13.54
CA PRO A 77 13.30 1.42 -13.03
C PRO A 77 11.78 1.34 -13.19
N LEU A 78 11.07 1.54 -12.09
CA LEU A 78 9.62 1.53 -12.02
C LEU A 78 9.12 2.95 -11.75
N LYS A 79 8.21 3.43 -12.60
CA LYS A 79 7.67 4.79 -12.48
C LYS A 79 6.15 4.80 -12.45
N LEU A 80 5.61 5.80 -11.76
CA LEU A 80 4.17 6.08 -11.69
C LEU A 80 3.92 7.48 -12.22
N LEU A 81 3.06 7.63 -13.24
CA LEU A 81 2.59 8.92 -13.79
C LEU A 81 1.10 9.14 -13.47
N PRO A 82 0.58 10.38 -13.43
CA PRO A 82 1.27 11.65 -13.63
C PRO A 82 2.22 12.01 -12.47
N GLY A 83 3.32 12.71 -12.80
CA GLY A 83 4.43 13.00 -11.87
C GLY A 83 5.55 11.98 -12.01
N GLU A 84 6.80 12.35 -11.79
CA GLU A 84 7.90 11.39 -11.87
C GLU A 84 8.11 10.74 -10.50
N PHE A 85 7.33 9.71 -10.17
CA PHE A 85 7.52 8.94 -8.95
C PHE A 85 8.29 7.65 -9.21
N GLU A 86 9.18 7.25 -8.30
CA GLU A 86 9.94 6.00 -8.33
C GLU A 86 9.53 5.09 -7.18
N VAL A 87 9.44 3.78 -7.42
CA VAL A 87 9.14 2.80 -6.37
C VAL A 87 10.29 2.77 -5.34
N GLU A 88 9.93 2.97 -4.07
CA GLU A 88 10.85 2.85 -2.93
C GLU A 88 10.77 1.44 -2.32
N GLY A 89 9.58 0.85 -2.32
CA GLY A 89 9.36 -0.49 -1.79
C GLY A 89 7.89 -0.86 -1.75
N LEU A 90 7.61 -2.08 -1.29
CA LEU A 90 6.27 -2.55 -1.02
C LEU A 90 6.22 -3.26 0.33
N HIS A 91 5.05 -3.30 0.94
CA HIS A 91 4.79 -4.04 2.16
C HIS A 91 3.33 -4.52 2.20
N PHE A 92 3.05 -5.48 3.08
CA PHE A 92 1.73 -6.06 3.25
C PHE A 92 1.22 -5.83 4.66
N HIS A 93 -0.10 -5.66 4.76
CA HIS A 93 -0.87 -5.64 6.00
C HIS A 93 -1.86 -6.80 5.97
N TRP A 94 -1.85 -7.61 7.01
CA TRP A 94 -2.75 -8.76 7.14
C TRP A 94 -3.18 -8.95 8.59
N GLY A 95 -4.25 -9.72 8.79
CA GLY A 95 -4.86 -9.96 10.09
C GLY A 95 -4.74 -11.40 10.55
N ASP A 96 -5.22 -11.65 11.77
CA ASP A 96 -5.37 -13.01 12.33
C ASP A 96 -6.52 -13.79 11.69
N LYS A 97 -7.44 -13.09 11.00
CA LYS A 97 -8.64 -13.64 10.37
C LYS A 97 -8.74 -13.21 8.93
N ASN A 98 -9.34 -14.10 8.13
CA ASN A 98 -9.48 -13.95 6.68
C ASN A 98 -10.33 -12.75 6.23
N ASN A 99 -10.98 -12.03 7.14
CA ASN A 99 -11.81 -10.85 6.86
C ASN A 99 -11.41 -9.61 7.68
N ARG A 100 -10.20 -9.59 8.25
CA ARG A 100 -9.74 -8.48 9.10
C ARG A 100 -8.27 -8.09 8.88
N GLY A 101 -7.79 -8.15 7.65
CA GLY A 101 -6.38 -7.86 7.38
C GLY A 101 -6.07 -6.56 6.65
N SER A 102 -6.95 -6.08 5.76
CA SER A 102 -6.73 -4.77 5.15
C SER A 102 -6.83 -3.64 6.17
N GLU A 103 -6.06 -2.57 5.99
CA GLU A 103 -6.13 -1.36 6.79
C GLU A 103 -7.35 -0.53 6.37
N HIS A 104 -7.52 -0.33 5.07
CA HIS A 104 -8.68 0.32 4.47
C HIS A 104 -9.92 -0.58 4.47
N VAL A 105 -11.08 0.08 4.38
CA VAL A 105 -12.40 -0.54 4.35
C VAL A 105 -13.20 0.08 3.21
N ILE A 106 -13.84 -0.73 2.37
CA ILE A 106 -14.72 -0.25 1.28
C ILE A 106 -16.14 -0.72 1.56
N ASN A 107 -17.11 0.20 1.65
CA ASN A 107 -18.50 -0.10 1.97
C ASN A 107 -18.66 -1.02 3.18
N ASP A 108 -17.92 -0.73 4.25
CA ASP A 108 -17.88 -1.52 5.49
C ASP A 108 -17.31 -2.95 5.35
N ILE A 109 -16.71 -3.27 4.20
CA ILE A 109 -16.01 -4.53 3.93
C ILE A 109 -14.51 -4.35 4.13
N ARG A 110 -13.92 -5.21 4.96
CA ARG A 110 -12.48 -5.34 5.19
C ARG A 110 -11.98 -6.62 4.53
N TYR A 111 -10.86 -6.53 3.82
CA TYR A 111 -10.29 -7.61 3.01
C TYR A 111 -9.29 -8.46 3.82
N THR A 112 -8.87 -9.58 3.25
CA THR A 112 -7.94 -10.52 3.91
C THR A 112 -6.55 -9.93 4.09
N MET A 113 -6.07 -9.16 3.12
CA MET A 113 -4.76 -8.53 3.12
C MET A 113 -4.79 -7.28 2.25
N GLU A 114 -3.93 -6.33 2.55
CA GLU A 114 -3.69 -5.12 1.75
C GLU A 114 -2.20 -4.98 1.47
N MET A 115 -1.85 -4.78 0.20
CA MET A 115 -0.48 -4.48 -0.21
C MET A 115 -0.36 -2.99 -0.50
N HIS A 116 0.69 -2.37 -0.01
CA HIS A 116 1.09 -1.02 -0.38
C HIS A 116 2.33 -1.05 -1.26
N ILE A 117 2.29 -0.33 -2.38
CA ILE A 117 3.48 0.01 -3.17
C ILE A 117 3.77 1.50 -2.96
N VAL A 118 4.88 1.79 -2.30
CA VAL A 118 5.28 3.14 -1.92
C VAL A 118 6.17 3.72 -3.01
N HIS A 119 5.80 4.91 -3.49
CA HIS A 119 6.59 5.64 -4.46
C HIS A 119 7.05 6.98 -3.90
N ARG A 120 8.28 7.35 -4.21
CA ARG A 120 8.89 8.64 -3.91
C ARG A 120 8.84 9.54 -5.13
N ASN A 121 8.49 10.80 -4.95
CA ASN A 121 8.61 11.81 -5.99
C ASN A 121 10.09 12.10 -6.28
N LYS A 122 10.53 11.96 -7.54
CA LYS A 122 11.91 12.15 -7.98
C LYS A 122 12.46 13.56 -7.77
N LYS A 123 11.59 14.54 -7.51
CA LYS A 123 11.98 15.89 -7.10
C LYS A 123 12.85 15.90 -5.84
N TYR A 124 12.72 14.89 -4.98
CA TYR A 124 13.44 14.76 -3.71
C TYR A 124 14.44 13.61 -3.79
N ALA A 125 15.61 13.75 -3.19
CA ALA A 125 16.69 12.76 -3.35
C ALA A 125 16.42 11.45 -2.60
N THR A 126 15.74 11.51 -1.47
CA THR A 126 15.48 10.35 -0.58
C THR A 126 14.04 10.32 -0.11
N ILE A 127 13.53 9.14 0.29
CA ILE A 127 12.16 9.05 0.80
C ILE A 127 12.01 9.85 2.10
N GLY A 128 13.05 9.87 2.94
CA GLY A 128 13.07 10.67 4.17
C GLY A 128 12.94 12.17 3.90
N GLU A 129 13.58 12.69 2.85
CA GLU A 129 13.39 14.07 2.41
C GLU A 129 11.99 14.27 1.84
N ALA A 130 11.59 13.39 0.91
CA ALA A 130 10.33 13.49 0.19
C ALA A 130 9.15 13.54 1.13
N LEU A 131 9.15 12.71 2.17
CA LEU A 131 8.11 12.71 3.19
C LEU A 131 7.96 14.10 3.84
N ASN A 132 8.95 14.99 3.89
CA ASN A 132 8.73 16.34 4.43
C ASN A 132 7.89 17.26 3.52
N HIS A 133 7.47 16.79 2.35
CA HIS A 133 6.74 17.55 1.35
C HIS A 133 5.38 16.94 1.00
N PRO A 134 4.38 17.79 0.68
CA PRO A 134 3.02 17.30 0.44
C PRO A 134 2.84 16.50 -0.86
N ASP A 135 3.71 16.75 -1.84
CA ASP A 135 3.84 16.02 -3.11
C ASP A 135 4.93 14.94 -3.06
N GLY A 136 5.41 14.59 -1.86
CA GLY A 136 6.60 13.77 -1.67
C GLY A 136 6.47 12.29 -2.01
N ALA A 137 5.28 11.73 -1.79
CA ALA A 137 5.05 10.30 -1.97
C ALA A 137 3.67 10.03 -2.57
N ALA A 138 3.60 8.91 -3.27
CA ALA A 138 2.37 8.31 -3.79
C ALA A 138 2.35 6.85 -3.36
N VAL A 139 1.33 6.44 -2.61
CA VAL A 139 1.14 5.04 -2.23
C VAL A 139 0.01 4.46 -3.05
N LEU A 140 0.20 3.29 -3.64
CA LEU A 140 -0.86 2.48 -4.25
C LEU A 140 -1.26 1.37 -3.29
N GLY A 141 -2.53 1.33 -2.88
CA GLY A 141 -3.10 0.23 -2.08
C GLY A 141 -3.83 -0.80 -2.94
N PHE A 142 -3.58 -2.09 -2.73
CA PHE A 142 -4.24 -3.20 -3.42
C PHE A 142 -4.82 -4.19 -2.41
N PHE A 143 -6.10 -4.52 -2.57
CA PHE A 143 -6.81 -5.47 -1.70
C PHE A 143 -6.70 -6.90 -2.23
N PHE A 144 -6.52 -7.84 -1.30
CA PHE A 144 -6.48 -9.28 -1.59
C PHE A 144 -7.60 -9.99 -0.82
N ASN A 145 -8.29 -10.89 -1.52
CA ASN A 145 -9.22 -11.84 -0.95
C ASN A 145 -8.70 -13.26 -1.17
N LEU A 146 -9.22 -14.21 -0.38
CA LEU A 146 -8.99 -15.62 -0.62
C LEU A 146 -9.72 -16.07 -1.88
N ASP A 147 -9.03 -16.86 -2.69
CA ASP A 147 -9.54 -17.51 -3.89
C ASP A 147 -9.09 -18.99 -3.88
N GLU A 148 -9.71 -19.81 -4.73
CA GLU A 148 -9.31 -21.22 -4.93
C GLU A 148 -7.99 -21.32 -5.73
N ASP A 149 -7.68 -20.31 -6.56
CA ASP A 149 -6.47 -20.24 -7.37
C ASP A 149 -5.35 -19.42 -6.70
N GLU A 150 -4.12 -19.94 -6.73
CA GLU A 150 -2.95 -19.20 -6.23
C GLU A 150 -2.51 -18.11 -7.23
N GLY A 151 -2.52 -16.85 -6.80
CA GLY A 151 -1.92 -15.75 -7.56
C GLY A 151 -0.42 -15.96 -7.75
N GLN A 152 0.04 -16.10 -9.00
CA GLN A 152 1.43 -16.49 -9.32
C GLN A 152 2.50 -15.55 -8.72
N GLY A 153 2.21 -14.26 -8.58
CA GLY A 153 3.13 -13.29 -7.96
C GLY A 153 3.38 -13.58 -6.48
N LEU A 154 2.32 -13.84 -5.71
CA LEU A 154 2.43 -14.11 -4.27
C LEU A 154 3.15 -15.42 -3.97
N VAL A 155 3.01 -16.43 -4.83
CA VAL A 155 3.73 -17.72 -4.67
C VAL A 155 5.24 -17.51 -4.56
N THR A 156 5.79 -16.58 -5.34
CA THR A 156 7.22 -16.27 -5.35
C THR A 156 7.68 -15.71 -4.00
N ILE A 157 6.90 -14.80 -3.43
CA ILE A 157 7.16 -14.18 -2.12
C ILE A 157 6.96 -15.21 -1.00
N ASN A 158 5.82 -15.92 -1.02
CA ASN A 158 5.42 -16.88 0.00
C ASN A 158 6.47 -17.98 0.22
N ARG A 159 7.10 -18.47 -0.87
CA ARG A 159 8.17 -19.48 -0.81
C ARG A 159 9.38 -19.03 0.01
N HIS A 160 9.61 -17.73 0.18
CA HIS A 160 10.76 -17.18 0.89
C HIS A 160 10.42 -16.57 2.26
N LEU A 161 9.14 -16.45 2.62
CA LEU A 161 8.73 -15.87 3.91
C LEU A 161 9.31 -16.61 5.11
N HIS A 162 9.51 -17.93 4.99
CA HIS A 162 10.11 -18.75 6.05
C HIS A 162 11.57 -18.38 6.37
N LEU A 163 12.26 -17.64 5.49
CA LEU A 163 13.64 -17.18 5.69
C LEU A 163 13.71 -15.96 6.63
N ILE A 164 12.59 -15.30 6.88
CA ILE A 164 12.48 -14.06 7.67
C ILE A 164 11.40 -14.19 8.75
N ALA A 165 11.32 -15.35 9.40
CA ALA A 165 10.29 -15.64 10.40
C ALA A 165 10.43 -14.79 11.68
N ASP A 166 11.66 -14.38 12.02
CA ASP A 166 11.95 -13.57 13.19
C ASP A 166 12.15 -12.09 12.83
N ALA A 167 11.88 -11.21 13.80
CA ALA A 167 12.08 -9.78 13.62
C ALA A 167 13.55 -9.42 13.30
N ASN A 168 13.74 -8.44 12.41
CA ASN A 168 15.04 -7.95 11.92
C ASN A 168 15.83 -8.94 11.06
N GLN A 169 15.22 -10.03 10.60
CA GLN A 169 15.80 -10.87 9.56
C GLN A 169 15.59 -10.23 8.18
N GLU A 170 16.60 -10.36 7.34
CA GLU A 170 16.57 -9.92 5.95
C GLU A 170 17.03 -11.09 5.07
N ALA A 171 16.39 -11.25 3.92
CA ALA A 171 16.76 -12.25 2.93
C ALA A 171 16.76 -11.62 1.53
N SER A 172 17.79 -11.93 0.74
CA SER A 172 17.81 -11.60 -0.68
C SER A 172 17.00 -12.62 -1.46
N LEU A 173 16.02 -12.15 -2.23
CA LEU A 173 15.24 -13.01 -3.12
C LEU A 173 16.08 -13.33 -4.36
N ASN A 174 16.51 -14.59 -4.50
CA ASN A 174 17.22 -15.09 -5.69
C ASN A 174 16.26 -15.44 -6.85
N VAL A 175 15.12 -14.76 -6.91
CA VAL A 175 14.04 -14.96 -7.87
C VAL A 175 13.59 -13.62 -8.38
N THR A 176 13.31 -13.55 -9.68
CA THR A 176 12.78 -12.34 -10.31
C THR A 176 11.29 -12.51 -10.55
N PHE A 177 10.54 -11.45 -10.27
CA PHE A 177 9.12 -11.33 -10.62
C PHE A 177 8.86 -9.89 -11.07
N SER A 178 7.74 -9.67 -11.73
CA SER A 178 7.28 -8.32 -12.12
C SER A 178 6.24 -7.84 -11.12
N LEU A 179 6.17 -6.53 -10.81
CA LEU A 179 5.12 -6.03 -9.91
C LEU A 179 3.72 -6.28 -10.47
N SER A 180 3.57 -6.29 -11.79
CA SER A 180 2.31 -6.63 -12.45
C SER A 180 1.79 -8.04 -12.10
N SER A 181 2.68 -8.99 -11.76
CA SER A 181 2.24 -10.34 -11.35
C SER A 181 1.59 -10.37 -9.98
N LEU A 182 1.86 -9.37 -9.12
CA LEU A 182 1.22 -9.21 -7.81
C LEU A 182 -0.17 -8.56 -7.91
N ILE A 183 -0.43 -7.83 -9.01
CA ILE A 183 -1.69 -7.09 -9.23
C ILE A 183 -2.43 -7.60 -10.48
N ALA A 184 -2.16 -8.84 -10.88
CA ALA A 184 -2.76 -9.42 -12.07
C ALA A 184 -4.29 -9.48 -11.93
N GLY A 185 -5.00 -9.03 -12.96
CA GLY A 185 -6.47 -9.01 -13.01
C GLY A 185 -7.12 -7.77 -12.36
N VAL A 186 -6.34 -6.87 -11.76
CA VAL A 186 -6.82 -5.58 -11.26
C VAL A 186 -7.12 -4.63 -12.43
N ASP A 187 -8.31 -4.04 -12.43
CA ASP A 187 -8.65 -2.93 -13.34
C ASP A 187 -7.99 -1.64 -12.84
N VAL A 188 -6.79 -1.35 -13.37
CA VAL A 188 -5.99 -0.19 -12.98
C VAL A 188 -6.55 1.15 -13.49
N ASP A 189 -7.64 1.15 -14.25
CA ASP A 189 -8.32 2.37 -14.66
C ASP A 189 -9.42 2.79 -13.67
N LYS A 190 -9.79 1.92 -12.72
CA LYS A 190 -10.82 2.18 -11.71
C LYS A 190 -10.24 2.21 -10.30
N PHE A 191 -10.27 3.39 -9.69
CA PHE A 191 -9.70 3.57 -8.36
C PHE A 191 -10.31 4.71 -7.57
N TYR A 192 -10.04 4.68 -6.27
CA TYR A 192 -10.31 5.77 -5.36
C TYR A 192 -9.02 6.54 -5.12
N THR A 193 -9.11 7.83 -4.85
CA THR A 193 -7.96 8.63 -4.43
C THR A 193 -8.37 9.59 -3.33
N TYR A 194 -7.43 9.87 -2.44
CA TYR A 194 -7.61 10.87 -1.39
C TYR A 194 -6.25 11.35 -0.87
N LYS A 195 -6.23 12.47 -0.16
CA LYS A 195 -5.03 12.92 0.55
C LYS A 195 -5.01 12.29 1.95
N GLY A 196 -3.90 11.68 2.33
CA GLY A 196 -3.76 10.95 3.59
C GLY A 196 -2.36 11.00 4.18
N MET A 197 -2.16 10.30 5.29
CA MET A 197 -0.89 10.22 6.02
C MET A 197 -0.28 8.83 5.91
N TYR A 198 1.04 8.77 5.91
CA TYR A 198 1.93 7.61 5.81
C TYR A 198 3.17 7.92 6.66
N PRO A 199 3.19 7.56 7.94
CA PRO A 199 4.26 7.95 8.84
C PRO A 199 5.55 7.16 8.58
N PRO A 200 6.71 7.66 9.04
CA PRO A 200 7.97 6.95 8.93
C PRO A 200 7.90 5.59 9.65
N GLY A 201 8.34 4.53 8.96
CA GLY A 201 8.25 3.14 9.44
C GLY A 201 7.09 2.32 8.86
N GLY A 202 6.26 2.92 8.01
CA GLY A 202 5.25 2.22 7.21
C GLY A 202 4.01 1.72 7.95
N GLY A 203 3.89 2.00 9.25
CA GLY A 203 2.69 1.68 10.02
C GLY A 203 1.71 2.83 10.01
N ILE A 204 0.47 2.63 9.60
CA ILE A 204 -0.48 3.73 9.48
C ILE A 204 -1.12 4.06 10.84
N CYS A 205 -1.33 5.35 11.16
CA CYS A 205 -1.89 5.79 12.44
C CYS A 205 -3.41 5.49 12.55
N HIS A 206 -3.80 4.55 13.41
CA HIS A 206 -5.20 4.21 13.73
C HIS A 206 -5.80 5.05 14.86
#